data_AF-A0A2N4UCT0-F1
#
_entry.id   AF-A0A2N4UCT0-F1
#
_cell.length_a   1.000
_cell.length_b   1.000
_cell.length_c   1.000
_cell.angle_alpha   90.00
_cell.angle_beta   90.00
_cell.angle_gamma   90.00
#
_symmetry.space_group_name_H-M   'P 1'
#
loop_
_entity.id
_entity.type
_entity.pdbx_description
1 polymer ?
#
loop_
_entity_poly.entity_id
_entity_poly.type
_entity_poly.pdbx_seq_one_letter_code
_entity_poly.pdbx_strand_id
1 'polypeptide(L)'
;MNHYEAKQADRKARLEARAVQAETQAATTYDRAKQMGEAIPFGQPILVGHHSEGRDRNYRQRIHNTYGKAFDLQKKADHYVKKAAAVGDGGVSSDDPDAIAKLMRQVEQLTSNQEHKKKINQVIRKHKGDSEGQRRALLELGYSEESAQKLITPDYAGRVGFPPYALTNNNANIRRIQQRIKQLQANQEREPIRIQGTGYAYAEDVEENRVMFMFEGKPEKATREILKRHGFRWSPTRGAWVRQLNNAAIRQAKAVMQLLNGSTDN
;
A
#
# COMPACT_ATOMS: atom_id res chain seq x y z
N MET A 1 -14.81 -2.43 14.94
CA MET A 1 -13.83 -1.74 14.08
C MET A 1 -12.79 -1.14 15.00
N ASN A 2 -11.52 -1.51 14.87
CA ASN A 2 -10.45 -0.96 15.72
C ASN A 2 -10.04 0.45 15.25
N HIS A 3 -9.22 1.17 16.03
CA HIS A 3 -8.83 2.55 15.71
C HIS A 3 -8.06 2.68 14.38
N TYR A 4 -7.28 1.65 14.02
CA TYR A 4 -6.52 1.62 12.78
C TYR A 4 -7.44 1.43 11.56
N GLU A 5 -8.42 0.55 11.68
CA GLU A 5 -9.46 0.31 10.67
C GLU A 5 -10.34 1.56 10.48
N ALA A 6 -10.70 2.26 11.56
CA ALA A 6 -11.42 3.53 11.48
C ALA A 6 -10.62 4.57 10.69
N LYS A 7 -9.31 4.71 10.97
CA LYS A 7 -8.42 5.60 10.22
C LYS A 7 -8.31 5.22 8.73
N GLN A 8 -8.32 3.94 8.40
CA GLN A 8 -8.37 3.49 7.00
C GLN A 8 -9.71 3.85 6.35
N ALA A 9 -10.83 3.62 7.05
CA ALA A 9 -12.17 3.96 6.57
C ALA A 9 -12.28 5.48 6.30
N ASP A 10 -11.85 6.33 7.22
CA ASP A 10 -11.85 7.80 7.05
C ASP A 10 -10.98 8.23 5.85
N ARG A 11 -9.82 7.58 5.69
CA ARG A 11 -8.95 7.84 4.53
C ARG A 11 -9.64 7.46 3.23
N LYS A 12 -10.32 6.32 3.18
CA LYS A 12 -11.07 5.84 2.02
C LYS A 12 -12.22 6.80 1.69
N ALA A 13 -13.06 7.11 2.66
CA ALA A 13 -14.19 8.04 2.51
C ALA A 13 -13.75 9.42 1.98
N ARG A 14 -12.64 9.97 2.50
CA ARG A 14 -12.07 11.23 2.01
C ARG A 14 -11.55 11.14 0.57
N LEU A 15 -11.02 9.99 0.15
CA LEU A 15 -10.58 9.79 -1.24
C LEU A 15 -11.77 9.65 -2.18
N GLU A 16 -12.83 8.95 -1.76
CA GLU A 16 -14.08 8.82 -2.50
C GLU A 16 -14.77 10.17 -2.66
N ALA A 17 -14.87 10.97 -1.60
CA ALA A 17 -15.41 12.33 -1.69
C ALA A 17 -14.62 13.21 -2.68
N ARG A 18 -13.29 13.08 -2.72
CA ARG A 18 -12.44 13.78 -3.71
C ARG A 18 -12.63 13.26 -5.13
N ALA A 19 -12.90 11.97 -5.31
CA ALA A 19 -13.22 11.39 -6.61
C ALA A 19 -14.53 11.98 -7.14
N VAL A 20 -15.60 11.95 -6.34
CA VAL A 20 -16.92 12.51 -6.68
C VAL A 20 -16.81 14.01 -7.01
N GLN A 21 -16.05 14.77 -6.20
CA GLN A 21 -15.83 16.19 -6.48
C GLN A 21 -15.12 16.42 -7.82
N ALA A 22 -14.07 15.65 -8.10
CA ALA A 22 -13.32 15.76 -9.35
C ALA A 22 -14.17 15.35 -10.57
N GLU A 23 -15.00 14.32 -10.42
CA GLU A 23 -15.95 13.85 -11.43
C GLU A 23 -17.01 14.91 -11.74
N THR A 24 -17.61 15.51 -10.70
CA THR A 24 -18.58 16.61 -10.85
C THR A 24 -17.95 17.80 -11.58
N GLN A 25 -16.70 18.16 -11.25
CA GLN A 25 -15.95 19.21 -11.93
C GLN A 25 -15.64 18.84 -13.39
N ALA A 26 -15.29 17.58 -13.66
CA ALA A 26 -15.03 17.09 -15.01
C ALA A 26 -16.28 17.19 -15.88
N ALA A 27 -17.42 16.71 -15.39
CA ALA A 27 -18.72 16.77 -16.07
C ALA A 27 -19.12 18.23 -16.38
N THR A 28 -19.08 19.10 -15.37
CA THR A 28 -19.40 20.54 -15.55
C THR A 28 -18.48 21.22 -16.57
N THR A 29 -17.18 20.89 -16.55
CA THR A 29 -16.20 21.47 -17.50
C THR A 29 -16.40 20.93 -18.91
N TYR A 30 -16.75 19.65 -19.03
CA TYR A 30 -17.08 19.01 -20.29
C TYR A 30 -18.34 19.63 -20.91
N ASP A 31 -19.40 19.80 -20.12
CA ASP A 31 -20.65 20.41 -20.56
C ASP A 31 -20.43 21.86 -21.02
N ARG A 32 -19.58 22.61 -20.31
CA ARG A 32 -19.18 23.95 -20.75
C ARG A 32 -18.45 23.93 -22.09
N ALA A 33 -17.51 23.00 -22.29
CA ALA A 33 -16.79 22.87 -23.56
C ALA A 33 -17.74 22.50 -24.70
N LYS A 34 -18.71 21.62 -24.42
CA LYS A 34 -19.78 21.24 -25.35
C LYS A 34 -20.65 22.44 -25.74
N GLN A 35 -21.14 23.21 -24.76
CA GLN A 35 -21.92 24.44 -25.01
C GLN A 35 -21.14 25.47 -25.83
N MET A 36 -19.84 25.61 -25.60
CA MET A 36 -18.99 26.48 -26.43
C MET A 36 -18.85 25.94 -27.87
N GLY A 37 -18.79 24.62 -28.04
CA GLY A 37 -18.78 23.97 -29.35
C GLY A 37 -20.07 24.16 -30.14
N GLU A 38 -21.23 24.12 -29.46
CA GLU A 38 -22.55 24.31 -30.06
C GLU A 38 -22.73 25.70 -30.69
N ALA A 39 -21.97 26.71 -30.25
CA ALA A 39 -21.97 28.04 -30.85
C ALA A 39 -21.33 28.09 -32.26
N ILE A 40 -20.60 27.04 -32.67
CA ILE A 40 -20.03 26.92 -34.02
C ILE A 40 -20.92 26.01 -34.85
N PRO A 41 -21.61 26.53 -35.89
CA PRO A 41 -22.35 25.72 -36.84
C PRO A 41 -21.54 24.53 -37.37
N PHE A 42 -22.18 23.37 -37.40
CA PHE A 42 -21.54 22.15 -37.85
C PHE A 42 -21.02 22.27 -39.29
N GLY A 43 -19.76 21.91 -39.51
CA GLY A 43 -19.10 21.98 -40.82
C GLY A 43 -18.58 23.37 -41.22
N GLN A 44 -18.74 24.42 -40.40
CA GLN A 44 -18.21 25.74 -40.73
C GLN A 44 -16.67 25.74 -40.77
N PRO A 45 -16.04 26.04 -41.92
CA PRO A 45 -14.58 26.14 -42.02
C PRO A 45 -14.07 27.44 -41.39
N ILE A 46 -12.79 27.46 -41.03
CA ILE A 46 -12.10 28.69 -40.63
C ILE A 46 -11.90 29.55 -41.89
N LEU A 47 -12.38 30.80 -41.88
CA LEU A 47 -12.20 31.76 -42.97
C LEU A 47 -10.77 32.32 -42.96
N VAL A 48 -9.85 31.66 -43.67
CA VAL A 48 -8.44 32.06 -43.76
C VAL A 48 -8.29 33.39 -44.51
N GLY A 49 -7.53 34.33 -43.96
CA GLY A 49 -7.31 35.67 -44.50
C GLY A 49 -8.40 36.69 -44.17
N HIS A 50 -9.51 36.29 -43.53
CA HIS A 50 -10.57 37.20 -43.11
C HIS A 50 -10.22 37.89 -41.77
N HIS A 51 -10.70 39.11 -41.54
CA HIS A 51 -10.43 39.86 -40.30
C HIS A 51 -10.91 39.14 -39.01
N SER A 52 -11.82 38.16 -39.14
CA SER A 52 -12.32 37.34 -38.02
C SER A 52 -11.51 36.07 -37.76
N GLU A 53 -10.56 35.70 -38.62
CA GLU A 53 -9.81 34.45 -38.55
C GLU A 53 -9.18 34.24 -37.18
N GLY A 54 -8.45 35.24 -36.68
CA GLY A 54 -7.77 35.16 -35.39
C GLY A 54 -8.74 34.93 -34.23
N ARG A 55 -9.92 35.56 -34.27
CA ARG A 55 -10.95 35.39 -33.23
C ARG A 55 -11.53 33.97 -33.25
N ASP A 56 -11.83 33.42 -34.42
CA ASP A 56 -12.35 32.05 -34.56
C ASP A 56 -11.33 30.99 -34.11
N ARG A 57 -10.07 31.12 -34.54
CA ARG A 57 -8.98 30.24 -34.09
C ARG A 57 -8.81 30.25 -32.57
N ASN A 58 -8.79 31.44 -31.98
CA ASN A 58 -8.69 31.59 -30.52
C ASN A 58 -9.90 30.99 -29.79
N TYR A 59 -11.11 31.11 -30.35
CA TYR A 59 -12.31 30.51 -29.77
C TYR A 59 -12.25 28.98 -29.81
N ARG A 60 -11.93 28.39 -30.97
CA ARG A 60 -11.74 26.94 -31.13
C ARG A 60 -10.63 26.41 -30.22
N GLN A 61 -9.51 27.13 -30.08
CA GLN A 61 -8.44 26.76 -29.16
C GLN A 61 -8.92 26.77 -27.70
N ARG A 62 -9.75 27.75 -27.30
CA ARG A 62 -10.34 27.76 -25.95
C ARG A 62 -11.25 26.56 -25.71
N ILE A 63 -12.06 26.14 -26.70
CA ILE A 63 -12.88 24.92 -26.62
C ILE A 63 -11.98 23.70 -26.40
N HIS A 64 -10.96 23.53 -27.24
CA HIS A 64 -10.00 22.45 -27.13
C HIS A 64 -9.33 22.39 -25.76
N ASN A 65 -8.82 23.53 -25.27
CA ASN A 65 -8.20 23.64 -23.96
C ASN A 65 -9.20 23.32 -22.82
N THR A 66 -10.48 23.66 -22.98
CA THR A 66 -11.52 23.38 -21.98
C THR A 66 -11.85 21.88 -21.94
N TYR A 67 -11.93 21.22 -23.09
CA TYR A 67 -12.02 19.75 -23.15
C TYR A 67 -10.79 19.08 -22.51
N GLY A 68 -9.58 19.56 -22.83
CA GLY A 68 -8.35 19.07 -22.22
C GLY A 68 -8.41 19.10 -20.69
N LYS A 69 -8.85 20.23 -20.12
CA LYS A 69 -9.07 20.36 -18.67
C LYS A 69 -10.11 19.39 -18.13
N ALA A 70 -11.23 19.17 -18.85
CA ALA A 70 -12.25 18.20 -18.43
C ALA A 70 -11.68 16.77 -18.37
N PHE A 71 -10.90 16.36 -19.37
CA PHE A 71 -10.26 15.05 -19.37
C PHE A 71 -9.18 14.90 -18.29
N ASP A 72 -8.44 15.96 -17.98
CA ASP A 72 -7.48 15.94 -16.87
C ASP A 72 -8.19 15.80 -15.51
N LEU A 73 -9.34 16.45 -15.33
CA LEU A 73 -10.18 16.28 -14.14
C LEU A 73 -10.76 14.86 -14.06
N GLN A 74 -11.16 14.27 -15.18
CA GLN A 74 -11.63 12.88 -15.23
C GLN A 74 -10.51 11.91 -14.81
N LYS A 75 -9.31 12.04 -15.38
CA LYS A 75 -8.13 11.25 -14.96
C LYS A 75 -7.84 11.40 -13.47
N LYS A 76 -8.03 12.61 -12.93
CA LYS A 76 -7.88 12.88 -11.49
C LYS A 76 -8.94 12.15 -10.65
N ALA A 77 -10.19 12.10 -11.12
CA ALA A 77 -11.24 11.32 -10.47
C ALA A 77 -10.89 9.83 -10.44
N ASP A 78 -10.54 9.24 -11.60
CA ASP A 78 -10.13 7.83 -11.71
C ASP A 78 -8.94 7.51 -10.80
N HIS A 79 -7.97 8.42 -10.73
CA HIS A 79 -6.83 8.28 -9.84
C HIS A 79 -7.26 8.23 -8.35
N TYR A 80 -8.24 9.03 -7.93
CA TYR A 80 -8.77 8.95 -6.56
C TYR A 80 -9.59 7.68 -6.32
N VAL A 81 -10.39 7.23 -7.28
CA VAL A 81 -11.10 5.94 -7.21
C VAL A 81 -10.11 4.79 -7.01
N LYS A 82 -9.07 4.72 -7.84
CA LYS A 82 -8.01 3.70 -7.71
C LYS A 82 -7.30 3.79 -6.35
N LYS A 83 -7.03 5.00 -5.86
CA LYS A 83 -6.43 5.19 -4.53
C LYS A 83 -7.35 4.79 -3.39
N ALA A 84 -8.66 5.01 -3.51
CA ALA A 84 -9.65 4.59 -2.53
C ALA A 84 -9.78 3.07 -2.47
N ALA A 85 -9.85 2.41 -3.64
CA ALA A 85 -9.90 0.95 -3.75
C ALA A 85 -8.64 0.27 -3.17
N ALA A 86 -7.47 0.88 -3.34
CA ALA A 86 -6.21 0.36 -2.78
C ALA A 86 -6.05 0.59 -1.26
N VAL A 87 -6.97 1.30 -0.59
CA VAL A 87 -6.92 1.45 0.88
C VAL A 87 -7.28 0.10 1.50
N GLY A 88 -6.38 -0.43 2.33
CA GLY A 88 -6.58 -1.69 3.03
C GLY A 88 -6.06 -2.93 2.29
N ASP A 89 -5.71 -2.81 1.00
CA ASP A 89 -5.12 -3.90 0.21
C ASP A 89 -3.63 -4.17 0.53
N GLY A 90 -3.03 -3.27 1.31
CA GLY A 90 -1.68 -3.49 1.84
C GLY A 90 -1.62 -4.67 2.81
N GLY A 91 -0.42 -5.24 2.98
CA GLY A 91 -0.20 -6.24 4.02
C GLY A 91 -0.51 -5.71 5.42
N VAL A 92 -0.68 -6.62 6.39
CA VAL A 92 -0.97 -6.29 7.81
C VAL A 92 0.01 -5.24 8.31
N SER A 93 -0.45 -4.08 8.78
CA SER A 93 0.40 -3.01 9.29
C SER A 93 0.83 -3.29 10.73
N SER A 94 2.01 -2.82 11.15
CA SER A 94 2.41 -2.86 12.57
C SER A 94 1.70 -1.83 13.44
N ASP A 95 1.07 -0.82 12.83
CA ASP A 95 0.26 0.17 13.54
C ASP A 95 -1.17 -0.35 13.80
N ASP A 96 -1.51 -1.55 13.31
CA ASP A 96 -2.77 -2.21 13.60
C ASP A 96 -2.66 -2.92 14.97
N PRO A 97 -3.50 -2.61 15.97
CA PRO A 97 -3.44 -3.27 17.27
C PRO A 97 -3.66 -4.79 17.16
N ASP A 98 -4.43 -5.23 16.15
CA ASP A 98 -4.71 -6.64 15.91
C ASP A 98 -3.68 -7.28 14.96
N ALA A 99 -2.55 -6.63 14.68
CA ALA A 99 -1.56 -7.10 13.72
C ALA A 99 -1.06 -8.51 14.02
N ILE A 100 -0.72 -8.78 15.28
CA ILE A 100 -0.22 -10.11 15.70
C ILE A 100 -1.30 -11.16 15.48
N ALA A 101 -2.54 -10.91 15.92
CA ALA A 101 -3.65 -11.84 15.75
C ALA A 101 -3.99 -12.11 14.26
N LYS A 102 -3.90 -11.08 13.40
CA LYS A 102 -4.08 -11.22 11.95
C LYS A 102 -2.95 -12.04 11.31
N LEU A 103 -1.69 -11.82 11.73
CA LEU A 103 -0.55 -12.59 11.24
C LEU A 103 -0.57 -14.06 11.72
N MET A 104 -1.01 -14.33 12.95
CA MET A 104 -1.17 -15.69 13.46
C MET A 104 -2.20 -16.47 12.64
N ARG A 105 -3.36 -15.87 12.33
CA ARG A 105 -4.36 -16.46 11.42
C ARG A 105 -3.78 -16.74 10.03
N GLN A 106 -2.94 -15.86 9.50
CA GLN A 106 -2.24 -16.11 8.23
C GLN A 106 -1.29 -17.31 8.32
N VAL A 107 -0.54 -17.45 9.42
CA VAL A 107 0.34 -18.60 9.64
C VAL A 107 -0.46 -19.90 9.73
N GLU A 108 -1.58 -19.89 10.43
CA GLU A 108 -2.48 -21.05 10.54
C GLU A 108 -2.99 -21.48 9.17
N GLN A 109 -3.52 -20.54 8.37
CA GLN A 109 -3.99 -20.83 7.02
C GLN A 109 -2.87 -21.37 6.12
N LEU A 110 -1.68 -20.76 6.17
CA LEU A 110 -0.55 -21.21 5.35
C LEU A 110 -0.04 -22.59 5.78
N THR A 111 -0.09 -22.90 7.09
CA THR A 111 0.27 -24.20 7.65
C THR A 111 -0.73 -25.27 7.22
N SER A 112 -2.03 -25.00 7.36
CA SER A 112 -3.09 -25.89 6.87
C SER A 112 -2.95 -26.16 5.36
N ASN A 113 -2.72 -25.11 4.57
CA ASN A 113 -2.46 -25.25 3.14
C ASN A 113 -1.20 -26.09 2.84
N GLN A 114 -0.16 -26.00 3.69
CA GLN A 114 1.06 -26.78 3.54
C GLN A 114 0.82 -28.26 3.78
N GLU A 115 0.15 -28.60 4.87
CA GLU A 115 -0.20 -29.96 5.26
C GLU A 115 -1.11 -30.60 4.23
N HIS A 116 -2.11 -29.85 3.76
CA HIS A 116 -3.00 -30.26 2.69
C HIS A 116 -2.22 -30.65 1.43
N LYS A 117 -1.34 -29.77 0.92
CA LYS A 117 -0.51 -30.06 -0.25
C LYS A 117 0.39 -31.28 -0.05
N LYS A 118 0.96 -31.46 1.14
CA LYS A 118 1.79 -32.64 1.47
C LYS A 118 0.97 -33.93 1.43
N LYS A 119 -0.23 -33.92 2.03
CA LYS A 119 -1.16 -35.07 2.03
C LYS A 119 -1.53 -35.48 0.61
N ILE A 120 -1.85 -34.51 -0.25
CA ILE A 120 -2.17 -34.77 -1.66
C ILE A 120 -0.99 -35.37 -2.40
N ASN A 121 0.20 -34.78 -2.26
CA ASN A 121 1.40 -35.33 -2.90
C ASN A 121 1.75 -36.73 -2.39
N GLN A 122 1.49 -37.03 -1.11
CA GLN A 122 1.67 -38.36 -0.55
C GLN A 122 0.74 -39.38 -1.19
N VAL A 123 -0.54 -39.03 -1.38
CA VAL A 123 -1.55 -39.89 -2.01
C VAL A 123 -1.22 -40.15 -3.47
N ILE A 124 -0.86 -39.11 -4.23
CA ILE A 124 -0.42 -39.23 -5.62
C ILE A 124 0.81 -40.15 -5.72
N ARG A 125 1.78 -40.00 -4.81
CA ARG A 125 2.99 -40.83 -4.78
C ARG A 125 2.67 -42.29 -4.41
N LYS A 126 1.67 -42.54 -3.55
CA LYS A 126 1.26 -43.89 -3.14
C LYS A 126 0.69 -44.70 -4.31
N HIS A 127 -0.08 -44.07 -5.19
CA HIS A 127 -0.68 -44.69 -6.38
C HIS A 127 0.15 -44.42 -7.65
N LYS A 128 1.48 -44.33 -7.53
CA LYS A 128 2.35 -44.01 -8.68
C LYS A 128 2.21 -45.07 -9.78
N GLY A 129 1.91 -44.63 -11.00
CA GLY A 129 1.70 -45.51 -12.15
C GLY A 129 0.27 -46.02 -12.32
N ASP A 130 -0.63 -45.71 -11.38
CA ASP A 130 -2.05 -46.04 -11.42
C ASP A 130 -2.88 -44.75 -11.39
N SER A 131 -3.16 -44.19 -12.58
CA SER A 131 -3.89 -42.93 -12.71
C SER A 131 -5.33 -43.03 -12.21
N GLU A 132 -6.00 -44.16 -12.38
CA GLU A 132 -7.35 -44.40 -11.86
C GLU A 132 -7.35 -44.51 -10.33
N GLY A 133 -6.35 -45.18 -9.76
CA GLY A 133 -6.14 -45.23 -8.31
C GLY A 133 -5.84 -43.85 -7.71
N GLN A 134 -5.01 -43.04 -8.37
CA GLN A 134 -4.77 -41.65 -7.96
C GLN A 134 -6.05 -40.82 -8.00
N ARG A 135 -6.81 -40.92 -9.09
CA ARG A 135 -8.07 -40.20 -9.29
C ARG A 135 -9.11 -40.56 -8.24
N ARG A 136 -9.35 -41.86 -8.01
CA ARG A 136 -10.26 -42.36 -6.97
C ARG A 136 -9.86 -41.87 -5.58
N ALA A 137 -8.57 -41.93 -5.23
CA ALA A 137 -8.09 -41.48 -3.93
C ALA A 137 -8.24 -39.95 -3.74
N LEU A 138 -8.14 -39.15 -4.81
CA LEU A 138 -8.40 -37.71 -4.76
C LEU A 138 -9.90 -37.39 -4.62
N LEU A 139 -10.77 -38.14 -5.30
CA LEU A 139 -12.23 -38.03 -5.15
C LEU A 139 -12.67 -38.34 -3.71
N GLU A 140 -12.13 -39.38 -3.10
CA GLU A 140 -12.37 -39.72 -1.68
C GLU A 140 -11.95 -38.60 -0.72
N LEU A 141 -10.97 -37.77 -1.12
CA LEU A 141 -10.53 -36.59 -0.37
C LEU A 141 -11.38 -35.33 -0.67
N GLY A 142 -12.46 -35.46 -1.45
CA GLY A 142 -13.42 -34.40 -1.74
C GLY A 142 -13.04 -33.51 -2.92
N TYR A 143 -12.09 -33.93 -3.77
CA TYR A 143 -11.79 -33.19 -5.01
C TYR A 143 -12.87 -33.41 -6.06
N SER A 144 -13.14 -32.38 -6.87
CA SER A 144 -13.90 -32.58 -8.10
C SER A 144 -13.09 -33.38 -9.11
N GLU A 145 -13.81 -34.03 -10.01
CA GLU A 145 -13.24 -34.85 -11.08
C GLU A 145 -12.21 -34.09 -11.93
N GLU A 146 -12.55 -32.85 -12.30
CA GLU A 146 -11.66 -31.97 -13.06
C GLU A 146 -10.40 -31.59 -12.26
N SER A 147 -10.56 -31.33 -10.96
CA SER A 147 -9.44 -30.92 -10.10
C SER A 147 -8.50 -32.09 -9.83
N ALA A 148 -9.05 -33.29 -9.62
CA ALA A 148 -8.28 -34.52 -9.51
C ALA A 148 -7.48 -34.79 -10.80
N GLN A 149 -8.14 -34.69 -11.97
CA GLN A 149 -7.49 -34.86 -13.26
C GLN A 149 -6.34 -33.86 -13.47
N LYS A 150 -6.54 -32.59 -13.11
CA LYS A 150 -5.48 -31.56 -13.19
C LYS A 150 -4.29 -31.87 -12.29
N LEU A 151 -4.51 -32.41 -11.10
CA LEU A 151 -3.43 -32.76 -10.16
C LEU A 151 -2.60 -33.96 -10.62
N ILE A 152 -3.21 -34.94 -11.30
CA ILE A 152 -2.49 -36.13 -11.78
C ILE A 152 -1.85 -35.91 -13.16
N THR A 153 -2.30 -34.91 -13.91
CA THR A 153 -1.70 -34.55 -15.19
C THR A 153 -0.36 -33.85 -14.94
N PRO A 154 0.75 -34.32 -15.56
CA PRO A 154 2.04 -33.67 -15.42
C PRO A 154 2.04 -32.21 -15.90
N ASP A 155 2.77 -31.34 -15.18
CA ASP A 155 3.05 -29.97 -15.65
C ASP A 155 4.00 -29.98 -16.87
N TYR A 156 4.29 -28.79 -17.41
CA TYR A 156 5.20 -28.64 -18.56
C TYR A 156 6.61 -29.23 -18.33
N ALA A 157 7.00 -29.45 -17.08
CA ALA A 157 8.27 -30.01 -16.65
C ALA A 157 8.13 -31.46 -16.12
N GLY A 158 7.00 -32.12 -16.39
CA GLY A 158 6.74 -33.51 -16.01
C GLY A 158 6.41 -33.73 -14.53
N ARG A 159 6.10 -32.68 -13.76
CA ARG A 159 5.80 -32.78 -12.33
C ARG A 159 4.32 -33.08 -12.12
N VAL A 160 4.03 -34.06 -11.26
CA VAL A 160 2.66 -34.46 -10.90
C VAL A 160 2.34 -34.00 -9.49
N GLY A 161 1.13 -33.52 -9.28
CA GLY A 161 0.65 -32.96 -8.01
C GLY A 161 1.15 -31.53 -7.76
N PHE A 162 1.22 -31.15 -6.49
CA PHE A 162 1.75 -29.84 -6.13
C PHE A 162 3.27 -29.80 -6.31
N PRO A 163 3.81 -28.81 -7.05
CA PRO A 163 5.22 -28.80 -7.37
C PRO A 163 6.08 -28.49 -6.12
N PRO A 164 7.34 -29.00 -6.05
CA PRO A 164 8.20 -28.82 -4.88
C PRO A 164 8.44 -27.35 -4.52
N TYR A 165 8.62 -26.47 -5.52
CA TYR A 165 8.84 -25.05 -5.27
C TYR A 165 7.65 -24.38 -4.56
N ALA A 166 6.42 -24.84 -4.79
CA ALA A 166 5.24 -24.27 -4.13
C ALA A 166 5.22 -24.59 -2.62
N LEU A 167 5.68 -25.78 -2.23
CA LEU A 167 5.84 -26.18 -0.83
C LEU A 167 7.00 -25.42 -0.17
N THR A 168 8.13 -25.26 -0.87
CA THR A 168 9.31 -24.52 -0.38
C THR A 168 8.99 -23.05 -0.18
N ASN A 169 8.35 -22.40 -1.15
CA ASN A 169 7.97 -20.99 -1.07
C ASN A 169 6.95 -20.76 0.05
N ASN A 170 5.98 -21.67 0.23
CA ASN A 170 5.02 -21.57 1.31
C ASN A 170 5.68 -21.71 2.69
N ASN A 171 6.60 -22.67 2.87
CA ASN A 171 7.39 -22.78 4.11
C ASN A 171 8.22 -21.53 4.39
N ALA A 172 8.84 -20.93 3.36
CA ALA A 172 9.60 -19.69 3.51
C ALA A 172 8.68 -18.53 3.97
N ASN A 173 7.47 -18.45 3.41
CA ASN A 173 6.47 -17.47 3.83
C ASN A 173 6.02 -17.66 5.29
N ILE A 174 5.76 -18.90 5.71
CA ILE A 174 5.42 -19.23 7.10
C ILE A 174 6.52 -18.73 8.05
N ARG A 175 7.78 -19.10 7.79
CA ARG A 175 8.93 -18.68 8.60
C ARG A 175 9.08 -17.16 8.67
N ARG A 176 8.93 -16.47 7.53
CA ARG A 176 9.00 -15.01 7.45
C ARG A 176 7.92 -14.35 8.31
N ILE A 177 6.69 -14.85 8.28
CA ILE A 177 5.58 -14.29 9.07
C ILE A 177 5.79 -14.59 10.56
N GLN A 178 6.24 -15.79 10.92
CA GLN A 178 6.58 -16.13 12.31
C GLN A 178 7.68 -15.22 12.88
N GLN A 179 8.74 -14.96 12.10
CA GLN A 179 9.79 -14.02 12.50
C GLN A 179 9.24 -12.61 12.71
N ARG A 180 8.31 -12.18 11.84
CA ARG A 180 7.62 -10.89 11.97
C ARG A 180 6.75 -10.83 13.22
N ILE A 181 6.00 -11.89 13.54
CA ILE A 181 5.20 -11.98 14.78
C ILE A 181 6.11 -11.81 15.99
N LYS A 182 7.22 -12.57 16.05
CA LYS A 182 8.21 -12.46 17.13
C LYS A 182 8.77 -11.04 17.27
N GLN A 183 9.04 -10.38 16.15
CA GLN A 183 9.51 -8.99 16.15
C GLN A 183 8.46 -8.03 16.72
N LEU A 184 7.18 -8.19 16.37
CA LEU A 184 6.11 -7.33 16.88
C LEU A 184 5.85 -7.57 18.37
N GLN A 185 5.86 -8.82 18.83
CA GLN A 185 5.76 -9.18 20.25
C GLN A 185 6.90 -8.54 21.05
N ALA A 186 8.14 -8.75 20.60
CA ALA A 186 9.32 -8.15 21.24
C ALA A 186 9.31 -6.62 21.21
N ASN A 187 8.58 -5.98 20.29
CA ASN A 187 8.38 -4.54 20.29
C ASN A 187 7.32 -4.09 21.28
N GLN A 188 6.23 -4.86 21.48
CA GLN A 188 5.18 -4.56 22.44
C GLN A 188 5.66 -4.69 23.90
N GLU A 189 6.59 -5.62 24.14
CA GLU A 189 7.20 -5.84 25.47
C GLU A 189 8.32 -4.83 25.79
N ARG A 190 8.60 -3.86 24.92
CA ARG A 190 9.65 -2.86 25.19
C ARG A 190 9.15 -1.86 26.21
N GLU A 191 10.08 -1.45 27.06
CA GLU A 191 9.87 -0.29 27.92
C GLU A 191 10.01 1.00 27.10
N PRO A 192 9.11 1.99 27.30
CA PRO A 192 9.25 3.29 26.68
C PRO A 192 10.49 4.00 27.24
N ILE A 193 11.23 4.68 26.36
CA ILE A 193 12.43 5.44 26.74
C ILE A 193 12.13 6.93 26.58
N ARG A 194 12.54 7.73 27.56
CA ARG A 194 12.51 9.20 27.47
C ARG A 194 13.89 9.75 27.83
N ILE A 195 14.45 10.59 26.97
CA ILE A 195 15.77 11.20 27.15
C ILE A 195 15.63 12.70 26.92
N GLN A 196 16.14 13.49 27.85
CA GLN A 196 16.29 14.93 27.66
C GLN A 196 17.67 15.20 27.05
N GLY A 197 17.69 15.80 25.86
CA GLY A 197 18.92 16.28 25.21
C GLY A 197 19.02 17.80 25.24
N THR A 198 20.10 18.34 24.68
CA THR A 198 20.30 19.79 24.63
C THR A 198 19.37 20.42 23.59
N GLY A 199 18.30 21.06 24.05
CA GLY A 199 17.31 21.73 23.19
C GLY A 199 16.29 20.79 22.53
N TYR A 200 16.24 19.51 22.95
CA TYR A 200 15.22 18.56 22.49
C TYR A 200 14.86 17.53 23.56
N ALA A 201 13.66 16.99 23.47
CA ALA A 201 13.26 15.76 24.15
C ALA A 201 13.17 14.62 23.13
N TYR A 202 13.63 13.44 23.53
CA TYR A 202 13.57 12.22 22.74
C TYR A 202 12.67 11.19 23.42
N ALA A 203 11.83 10.50 22.64
CA ALA A 203 10.98 9.42 23.14
C ALA A 203 10.96 8.21 22.21
N GLU A 204 11.07 7.02 22.79
CA GLU A 204 10.66 5.75 22.18
C GLU A 204 9.29 5.39 22.72
N ASP A 205 8.25 5.70 21.94
CA ASP A 205 6.86 5.47 22.30
C ASP A 205 6.38 4.15 21.70
N VAL A 206 6.17 3.19 22.58
CA VAL A 206 5.78 1.82 22.21
C VAL A 206 4.31 1.75 21.83
N GLU A 207 3.45 2.52 22.51
CA GLU A 207 2.01 2.58 22.23
C GLU A 207 1.75 3.19 20.86
N GLU A 208 2.41 4.30 20.53
CA GLU A 208 2.30 4.92 19.20
C GLU A 208 3.15 4.22 18.14
N ASN A 209 4.02 3.28 18.55
CA ASN A 209 5.00 2.63 17.69
C ASN A 209 5.88 3.67 16.96
N ARG A 210 6.37 4.69 17.68
CA ARG A 210 7.17 5.80 17.13
C ARG A 210 8.43 6.10 17.96
N VAL A 211 9.46 6.53 17.25
CA VAL A 211 10.61 7.24 17.79
C VAL A 211 10.44 8.71 17.46
N MET A 212 10.55 9.59 18.45
CA MET A 212 10.18 10.99 18.34
C MET A 212 11.25 11.92 18.90
N PHE A 213 11.51 13.02 18.18
CA PHE A 213 12.23 14.19 18.67
C PHE A 213 11.28 15.38 18.76
N MET A 214 11.19 15.98 19.94
CA MET A 214 10.39 17.14 20.26
C MET A 214 11.31 18.32 20.57
N PHE A 215 11.02 19.49 20.02
CA PHE A 215 11.83 20.70 20.18
C PHE A 215 10.95 21.83 20.69
N GLU A 216 11.52 22.74 21.46
CA GLU A 216 10.85 24.00 21.82
C GLU A 216 10.83 24.91 20.59
N GLY A 217 9.68 24.92 19.91
CA GLY A 217 9.50 25.66 18.67
C GLY A 217 10.18 25.01 17.45
N LYS A 218 10.44 25.82 16.42
CA LYS A 218 10.97 25.34 15.15
C LYS A 218 12.50 25.24 15.22
N PRO A 219 13.09 24.03 15.16
CA PRO A 219 14.53 23.90 15.16
C PRO A 219 15.14 24.51 13.90
N GLU A 220 16.39 24.93 14.02
CA GLU A 220 17.15 25.53 12.94
C GLU A 220 17.24 24.62 11.69
N LYS A 221 17.57 25.23 10.55
CA LYS A 221 17.58 24.50 9.26
C LYS A 221 18.57 23.32 9.30
N ALA A 222 19.74 23.47 9.90
CA ALA A 222 20.76 22.42 9.97
C ALA A 222 20.23 21.16 10.70
N THR A 223 19.68 21.33 11.90
CA THR A 223 19.02 20.25 12.67
C THR A 223 17.92 19.56 11.88
N ARG A 224 17.07 20.32 11.17
CA ARG A 224 16.01 19.74 10.33
C ARG A 224 16.56 18.91 9.18
N GLU A 225 17.66 19.31 8.57
CA GLU A 225 18.30 18.54 7.50
C GLU A 225 18.97 17.26 8.04
N ILE A 226 19.56 17.30 9.24
CA ILE A 226 20.05 16.10 9.93
C ILE A 226 18.90 15.12 10.14
N LEU A 227 17.80 15.56 10.78
CA LEU A 227 16.64 14.71 11.04
C LEU A 227 16.09 14.05 9.77
N LYS A 228 15.93 14.82 8.68
CA LYS A 228 15.48 14.30 7.39
C LYS A 228 16.45 13.27 6.82
N ARG A 229 17.76 13.53 6.85
CA ARG A 229 18.80 12.60 6.36
C ARG A 229 18.76 11.27 7.09
N HIS A 230 18.43 11.28 8.39
CA HIS A 230 18.26 10.09 9.22
C HIS A 230 16.85 9.46 9.15
N GLY A 231 15.98 9.98 8.30
CA GLY A 231 14.67 9.42 7.98
C GLY A 231 13.54 9.85 8.91
N PHE A 232 13.76 10.85 9.76
CA PHE A 232 12.70 11.46 10.58
C PHE A 232 11.89 12.46 9.77
N ARG A 233 10.57 12.44 9.96
CA ARG A 233 9.64 13.34 9.26
C ARG A 233 8.84 14.15 10.27
N TRP A 234 8.62 15.42 9.99
CA TRP A 234 7.75 16.26 10.80
C TRP A 234 6.30 15.75 10.79
N SER A 235 5.71 15.61 11.97
CA SER A 235 4.30 15.25 12.18
C SER A 235 3.57 16.43 12.82
N PRO A 236 2.79 17.22 12.06
CA PRO A 236 2.08 18.38 12.60
C PRO A 236 1.15 18.05 13.76
N THR A 237 0.47 16.90 13.70
CA THR A 237 -0.47 16.46 14.75
C THR A 237 0.22 16.07 16.05
N ARG A 238 1.54 15.84 16.03
CA ARG A 238 2.34 15.46 17.21
C ARG A 238 3.25 16.57 17.68
N GLY A 239 3.44 17.62 16.87
CA GLY A 239 4.47 18.62 17.12
C GLY A 239 5.90 18.03 17.19
N ALA A 240 6.16 16.90 16.51
CA ALA A 240 7.41 16.16 16.66
C ALA A 240 7.97 15.66 15.31
N TRP A 241 9.28 15.42 15.29
CA TRP A 241 9.96 14.70 14.21
C TRP A 241 9.92 13.20 14.52
N VAL A 242 9.22 12.44 13.68
CA VAL A 242 8.86 11.06 13.99
C VAL A 242 9.38 10.07 12.95
N ARG A 243 9.61 8.85 13.41
CA ARG A 243 9.85 7.67 12.59
C ARG A 243 9.19 6.46 13.25
N GLN A 244 8.82 5.44 12.47
CA GLN A 244 8.31 4.19 13.02
C GLN A 244 9.34 3.53 13.95
N LEU A 245 8.90 3.04 15.11
CA LEU A 245 9.73 2.34 16.09
C LEU A 245 10.21 0.99 15.51
N ASN A 246 11.51 0.91 15.28
CA ASN A 246 12.23 -0.29 14.91
C ASN A 246 13.72 -0.12 15.21
N ASN A 247 14.48 -1.21 15.19
CA ASN A 247 15.92 -1.18 15.51
C ASN A 247 16.72 -0.21 14.62
N ALA A 248 16.34 -0.05 13.35
CA ALA A 248 16.99 0.90 12.46
C ALA A 248 16.68 2.36 12.83
N ALA A 249 15.45 2.66 13.26
CA ALA A 249 15.05 3.98 13.74
C ALA A 249 15.80 4.35 15.02
N ILE A 250 15.90 3.42 15.97
CA ILE A 250 16.64 3.60 17.23
C ILE A 250 18.13 3.86 16.94
N ARG A 251 18.74 3.06 16.06
CA ARG A 251 20.14 3.29 15.65
C ARG A 251 20.33 4.68 15.03
N GLN A 252 19.42 5.10 14.16
CA GLN A 252 19.50 6.42 13.54
C GLN A 252 19.21 7.54 14.53
N ALA A 253 18.32 7.34 15.50
CA ALA A 253 18.11 8.29 16.59
C ALA A 253 19.38 8.50 17.40
N LYS A 254 20.11 7.42 17.74
CA LYS A 254 21.40 7.53 18.44
C LYS A 254 22.41 8.36 17.65
N ALA A 255 22.51 8.15 16.33
CA ALA A 255 23.36 8.97 15.47
C ALA A 255 22.93 10.45 15.44
N VAL A 256 21.62 10.73 15.37
CA VAL A 256 21.10 12.10 15.46
C VAL A 256 21.45 12.73 16.81
N MET A 257 21.21 12.03 17.93
CA MET A 257 21.53 12.53 19.27
C MET A 257 23.02 12.86 19.41
N GLN A 258 23.91 12.01 18.88
CA GLN A 258 25.35 12.27 18.86
C GLN A 258 25.70 13.54 18.07
N LEU A 259 25.10 13.73 16.88
CA LEU A 259 25.35 14.92 16.06
C LEU A 259 24.83 16.19 16.73
N LEU A 260 23.64 16.15 17.34
CA LEU A 260 23.05 17.31 18.00
C LEU A 260 23.79 17.68 19.28
N ASN A 261 24.21 16.69 20.08
CA ASN A 261 24.92 16.93 21.33
C ASN A 261 26.42 17.26 21.10
N GLY A 262 27.02 16.78 20.01
CA GLY A 262 28.41 17.08 19.65
C GLY A 262 28.59 18.40 18.90
N SER A 263 27.50 19.08 18.51
CA SER A 263 27.55 20.38 17.84
C SER A 263 27.58 21.56 18.83
N THR A 264 27.56 21.31 20.14
CA THR A 264 27.54 22.36 21.18
C THR A 264 28.92 22.76 21.72
N ASP A 265 30.01 22.20 21.18
CA ASP A 265 31.37 22.65 21.46
C ASP A 265 31.91 23.47 20.27
N ASN A 266 31.51 24.74 20.18
CA ASN A 266 32.17 25.79 19.38
C ASN A 266 31.75 27.18 19.85
#